data_AF-A0A2R6J664-F1
#
_entry.id   AF-A0A2R6J664-F1
#
_cell.length_a   1.000
_cell.length_b   1.000
_cell.length_c   1.000
_cell.angle_alpha   90.00
_cell.angle_beta   90.00
_cell.angle_gamma   90.00
#
_symmetry.space_group_name_H-M   'P 1'
#
loop_
_entity.id
_entity.type
_entity.pdbx_description
1 polymer ?
#
loop_
_entity_poly.entity_id
_entity_poly.type
_entity_poly.pdbx_seq_one_letter_code
_entity_poly.pdbx_strand_id
1 'polypeptide(L)' 'MSITIIDYGVGNLRSLQRGLERADATVSLSSDPAE' A
#
# COMPACT_ATOMS: atom_id res chain seq x y z
N MET A 1 1.94 -3.33 -11.97
CA MET A 1 0.97 -2.22 -11.69
C MET A 1 1.48 -1.46 -10.48
N SER A 2 1.51 -0.11 -10.50
CA SER A 2 2.01 0.68 -9.36
C SER A 2 0.85 1.15 -8.49
N ILE A 3 0.91 0.91 -7.18
CA ILE A 3 -0.15 1.24 -6.23
C ILE A 3 0.46 1.99 -5.05
N THR A 4 -0.10 3.17 -4.73
CA THR A 4 0.22 3.90 -3.51
C THR A 4 -0.86 3.62 -2.47
N ILE A 5 -0.45 3.17 -1.29
CA ILE A 5 -1.30 3.01 -0.12
C ILE A 5 -1.14 4.25 0.74
N ILE A 6 -2.25 4.93 1.03
CA ILE A 6 -2.26 6.02 2.00
C ILE A 6 -2.48 5.43 3.40
N ASP A 7 -1.45 5.53 4.23
CA ASP A 7 -1.46 5.08 5.62
C ASP A 7 -1.99 6.18 6.53
N TYR A 8 -3.18 5.95 7.09
CA TYR A 8 -3.81 6.80 8.09
C TYR A 8 -3.59 6.31 9.54
N GLY A 9 -2.66 5.37 9.76
CA GLY A 9 -2.31 4.83 11.08
C GLY A 9 -3.24 3.74 11.61
N VAL A 10 -4.04 3.10 10.75
CA VAL A 10 -5.05 2.11 11.12
C VAL A 10 -4.98 0.82 10.28
N GLY A 11 -5.20 -0.33 10.92
CA GLY A 11 -5.31 -1.63 10.24
C GLY A 11 -4.00 -2.41 10.09
N ASN A 12 -4.00 -3.41 9.20
CA ASN A 12 -2.85 -4.30 8.94
C ASN A 12 -2.33 -4.16 7.51
N LEU A 13 -1.53 -3.12 7.28
CA LEU A 13 -0.96 -2.82 5.96
C LEU A 13 -0.01 -3.90 5.46
N ARG A 14 0.62 -4.66 6.37
CA ARG A 14 1.54 -5.75 6.00
C ARG A 14 0.84 -6.89 5.27
N SER A 15 -0.40 -7.24 5.63
CA SER A 15 -1.16 -8.26 4.88
C SER A 15 -1.65 -7.74 3.53
N LEU A 16 -2.05 -6.47 3.47
CA LEU A 16 -2.55 -5.84 2.25
C LEU A 16 -1.43 -5.68 1.21
N GLN A 17 -0.28 -5.16 1.63
CA GLN A 17 0.91 -5.01 0.79
C GLN A 17 1.35 -6.35 0.20
N ARG A 18 1.45 -7.42 1.03
CA ARG A 18 1.79 -8.77 0.56
C ARG A 18 0.76 -9.37 -0.40
N GLY A 19 -0.52 -9.02 -0.27
CA GLY A 19 -1.57 -9.46 -1.18
C GLY A 19 -1.43 -8.81 -2.56
N LEU A 20 -1.14 -7.51 -2.58
CA LEU A 20 -0.91 -6.75 -3.80
C LEU A 20 0.38 -7.16 -4.51
N GLU A 21 1.47 -7.35 -3.77
CA GLU A 21 2.74 -7.84 -4.33
C GLU A 21 2.60 -9.23 -4.94
N ARG A 22 1.80 -10.12 -4.34
CA ARG A 22 1.46 -11.44 -4.92
C ARG A 22 0.68 -11.35 -6.23
N ALA A 23 0.04 -10.22 -6.50
CA ALA A 23 -0.66 -9.94 -7.75
C ALA A 23 0.22 -9.16 -8.74
N ASP A 24 1.55 -9.22 -8.59
CA ASP A 24 2.54 -8.49 -9.40
C ASP A 24 2.35 -6.96 -9.37
N ALA A 25 1.84 -6.44 -8.25
CA ALA A 25 1.79 -5.00 -8.01
C ALA A 25 3.04 -4.53 -7.26
N THR A 26 3.55 -3.38 -7.65
CA THR A 26 4.56 -2.64 -6.90
C THR A 26 3.84 -1.69 -5.96
N VAL A 27 4.13 -1.78 -4.67
CA VAL A 27 3.38 -1.08 -3.62
C VAL A 27 4.28 -0.09 -2.89
N SER A 28 3.83 1.16 -2.78
CA SER A 28 4.46 2.20 -1.97
C SER A 28 3.51 2.65 -0.86
N LEU A 29 4.04 2.95 0.33
CA LEU A 29 3.27 3.63 1.38
C LEU A 29 3.55 5.13 1.30
N SER A 30 2.50 5.93 1.40
CA SER A 30 2.60 7.35 1.73
C SER A 30 1.65 7.67 2.88
N SER A 31 1.99 8.67 3.68
CA SER A 31 1.09 9.27 4.67
C SER A 31 0.48 10.58 4.18
N ASP A 32 0.86 11.04 2.99
CA ASP A 32 0.32 12.23 2.35
C ASP A 32 -0.67 11.82 1.25
N PRO A 33 -1.98 12.11 1.39
CA PRO A 33 -2.95 11.81 0.35
C PRO A 33 -2.80 12.66 -0.92
N ALA A 34 -1.98 13.70 -0.90
CA ALA A 34 -1.73 14.57 -2.05
C ALA A 34 -0.53 14.13 -2.92
N GLU A 35 0.26 13.15 -2.45
CA GLU A 35 1.35 12.50 -3.18
C GLU A 35 0.83 11.36 -4.07
#